data_AF-A0AAE9H565-F1
#
_entry.id   AF-A0AAE9H565-F1
#
_cell.length_a   1.000
_cell.length_b   1.000
_cell.length_c   1.000
_cell.angle_alpha   90.00
_cell.angle_beta   90.00
_cell.angle_gamma   90.00
#
_symmetry.space_group_name_H-M   'P 1'
#
loop_
_entity.id
_entity.type
_entity.pdbx_description
1 polymer ?
#
loop_
_entity_poly.entity_id
_entity_poly.type
_entity_poly.pdbx_seq_one_letter_code
_entity_poly.pdbx_strand_id
1 'polypeptide(L)'
;MSLSERIEKESARLDKYLDYDCTAIDRLLSAAEKVGRSWSGSWLGYQSRVYYEGFDDPPPGAHFSIEWGLYSGYDSVGLCSVGNWREYPFQDVIKYIESDAGNPDLGSLKKDSNEAIDLVDDVKSNVLSLLHSKKSLEEDNFLQKLISKLEELKAPSQEDFLKNAVPKGQFSTRDQRVEHKIITPPHKQVECISYGILAGFATAKEVKKILLRISNYLGNMEDKMEKTARIGVNVFIGHGRSSDWRDLKDFINERLSLPWDEFNRVPVAGLTNITRLAQMLDQSCIAFIVMTAEDEQADGSHHARMNVVHEAGLFQGRLGFEKAVVLLEEGCEEFSNIQGLGQIRYPKGKISAIFEDVRRVLEREGIIDAR
;
A
#
# COMPACT_ATOMS: atom_id res chain seq x y z
N MET A 1 10.05 14.00 0.21
CA MET A 1 9.06 12.98 0.56
C MET A 1 8.28 12.65 -0.70
N SER A 2 8.33 11.39 -1.12
CA SER A 2 7.66 10.90 -2.33
C SER A 2 6.13 10.94 -2.17
N LEU A 3 5.38 10.70 -3.25
CA LEU A 3 3.92 10.63 -3.13
C LEU A 3 3.49 9.39 -2.33
N SER A 4 4.18 8.26 -2.54
CA SER A 4 3.95 7.03 -1.78
C SER A 4 4.15 7.21 -0.28
N GLU A 5 5.24 7.86 0.15
CA GLU A 5 5.54 8.16 1.56
C GLU A 5 4.48 9.07 2.21
N ARG A 6 3.98 10.07 1.47
CA ARG A 6 2.92 10.96 1.98
C ARG A 6 1.61 10.20 2.21
N ILE A 7 1.23 9.32 1.29
CA ILE A 7 0.02 8.49 1.42
C ILE A 7 0.17 7.50 2.57
N GLU A 8 1.36 6.91 2.73
CA GLU A 8 1.65 6.00 3.84
C GLU A 8 1.50 6.72 5.18
N LYS A 9 2.05 7.95 5.30
CA LYS A 9 1.90 8.78 6.50
C LYS A 9 0.44 9.11 6.82
N GLU A 10 -0.37 9.48 5.83
CA GLU A 10 -1.81 9.70 6.04
C GLU A 10 -2.51 8.41 6.48
N SER A 11 -2.16 7.27 5.88
CA SER A 11 -2.76 5.97 6.21
C SER A 11 -2.47 5.54 7.66
N ALA A 12 -1.29 5.88 8.18
CA ALA A 12 -0.86 5.54 9.54
C ALA A 12 -1.70 6.24 10.63
N ARG A 13 -2.40 7.33 10.29
CA ARG A 13 -3.32 8.00 11.23
C ARG A 13 -4.48 7.08 11.63
N LEU A 14 -4.88 6.15 10.76
CA LEU A 14 -5.98 5.21 11.00
C LEU A 14 -5.62 4.12 12.01
N ASP A 15 -4.34 3.95 12.36
CA ASP A 15 -3.83 2.85 13.19
C ASP A 15 -4.46 2.82 14.59
N LYS A 16 -4.80 4.01 15.11
CA LYS A 16 -5.52 4.19 16.38
C LYS A 16 -6.82 3.39 16.46
N TYR A 17 -7.48 3.12 15.32
CA TYR A 17 -8.81 2.50 15.26
C TYR A 17 -8.81 1.09 14.64
N LEU A 18 -7.63 0.50 14.43
CA LEU A 18 -7.53 -0.85 13.86
C LEU A 18 -7.62 -1.94 14.91
N ASP A 19 -7.20 -1.64 16.13
CA ASP A 19 -7.23 -2.53 17.28
C ASP A 19 -8.23 -1.98 18.29
N TYR A 20 -9.38 -2.63 18.38
CA TYR A 20 -10.49 -2.21 19.23
C TYR A 20 -11.10 -3.45 19.90
N ASP A 21 -11.53 -3.31 21.14
CA ASP A 21 -12.18 -4.39 21.88
C ASP A 21 -13.67 -4.48 21.49
N CYS A 22 -14.02 -5.49 20.71
CA CYS A 22 -15.41 -5.76 20.32
C CYS A 22 -16.15 -6.71 21.27
N THR A 23 -15.53 -7.18 22.37
CA THR A 23 -16.11 -8.20 23.27
C THR A 23 -17.48 -7.79 23.82
N ALA A 24 -17.68 -6.51 24.10
CA ALA A 24 -18.96 -5.96 24.55
C ALA A 24 -20.05 -6.08 23.47
N ILE A 25 -19.69 -5.79 22.21
CA ILE A 25 -20.59 -5.88 21.05
C ILE A 25 -20.88 -7.35 20.71
N ASP A 26 -19.87 -8.21 20.75
CA ASP A 26 -20.01 -9.64 20.45
C ASP A 26 -20.98 -10.32 21.42
N ARG A 27 -20.94 -9.95 22.72
CA ARG A 27 -21.91 -10.42 23.72
C ARG A 27 -23.34 -9.96 23.39
N LEU A 28 -23.53 -8.70 22.99
CA LEU A 28 -24.84 -8.19 22.58
C LEU A 28 -25.37 -8.89 21.33
N LEU A 29 -24.52 -9.07 20.31
CA LEU A 29 -24.89 -9.77 19.09
C LEU A 29 -25.28 -11.23 19.39
N SER A 30 -24.51 -11.91 20.24
CA SER A 30 -24.82 -13.29 20.66
C SER A 30 -26.15 -13.39 21.42
N ALA A 31 -26.42 -12.45 22.34
CA ALA A 31 -27.69 -12.38 23.07
C ALA A 31 -28.87 -12.06 22.14
N ALA A 32 -28.69 -11.11 21.21
CA ALA A 32 -29.70 -10.75 20.22
C ALA A 32 -30.00 -11.91 19.26
N GLU A 33 -28.99 -12.66 18.81
CA GLU A 33 -29.14 -13.83 17.97
C GLU A 33 -29.90 -14.95 18.70
N LYS A 34 -29.56 -15.21 19.97
CA LYS A 34 -30.28 -16.16 20.83
C LYS A 34 -31.76 -15.79 20.93
N VAL A 35 -32.08 -14.53 21.23
CA VAL A 35 -33.48 -14.06 21.25
C VAL A 35 -34.12 -14.17 19.86
N GLY A 36 -33.40 -13.86 18.80
CA GLY A 36 -33.86 -13.96 17.41
C GLY A 36 -34.29 -15.37 16.98
N ARG A 37 -33.70 -16.44 17.56
CA ARG A 37 -34.15 -17.82 17.30
C ARG A 37 -35.55 -18.12 17.82
N SER A 38 -35.99 -17.41 18.86
CA SER A 38 -37.34 -17.54 19.41
C SER A 38 -38.37 -16.65 18.69
N TRP A 39 -37.96 -15.83 17.73
CA TRP A 39 -38.82 -14.83 17.10
C TRP A 39 -39.80 -15.42 16.07
N SER A 40 -40.97 -14.79 15.96
CA SER A 40 -42.07 -15.17 15.06
C SER A 40 -41.76 -15.14 13.57
N GLY A 41 -40.68 -14.47 13.16
CA GLY A 41 -40.32 -14.26 11.75
C GLY A 41 -41.08 -13.11 11.06
N SER A 42 -42.06 -12.48 11.71
CA SER A 42 -42.90 -11.45 11.10
C SER A 42 -42.44 -10.04 11.47
N TRP A 43 -42.30 -9.14 10.48
CA TRP A 43 -42.05 -7.72 10.73
C TRP A 43 -43.34 -6.89 10.86
N LEU A 44 -44.52 -7.52 10.81
CA LEU A 44 -45.79 -6.80 10.78
C LEU A 44 -46.25 -6.40 12.19
N GLY A 45 -46.54 -5.12 12.39
CA GLY A 45 -47.25 -4.62 13.56
C GLY A 45 -46.77 -5.24 14.87
N TYR A 46 -47.70 -5.76 15.67
CA TYR A 46 -47.37 -6.42 16.94
C TYR A 46 -46.61 -7.75 16.77
N GLN A 47 -46.76 -8.44 15.62
CA GLN A 47 -46.11 -9.72 15.36
C GLN A 47 -44.57 -9.58 15.33
N SER A 48 -44.05 -8.39 15.01
CA SER A 48 -42.63 -8.02 15.15
C SER A 48 -42.06 -8.18 16.56
N ARG A 49 -42.94 -8.28 17.57
CA ARG A 49 -42.60 -8.44 18.98
C ARG A 49 -43.09 -9.76 19.56
N VAL A 50 -43.47 -10.71 18.71
CA VAL A 50 -43.87 -12.04 19.13
C VAL A 50 -42.66 -12.95 19.16
N TYR A 51 -42.43 -13.57 20.31
CA TYR A 51 -41.36 -14.53 20.56
C TYR A 51 -41.95 -15.75 21.27
N TYR A 52 -41.25 -16.87 21.21
CA TYR A 52 -41.59 -18.03 22.01
C TYR A 52 -41.40 -17.70 23.51
N GLU A 53 -42.18 -18.36 24.36
CA GLU A 53 -42.12 -18.16 25.81
C GLU A 53 -40.68 -18.27 26.33
N GLY A 54 -40.26 -17.32 27.18
CA GLY A 54 -38.92 -17.31 27.77
C GLY A 54 -37.78 -16.95 26.82
N PHE A 55 -38.09 -16.60 25.56
CA PHE A 55 -37.11 -16.49 24.47
C PHE A 55 -36.37 -17.80 24.18
N ASP A 56 -37.01 -18.94 24.47
CA ASP A 56 -36.49 -20.27 24.14
C ASP A 56 -36.67 -20.60 22.65
N ASP A 57 -35.85 -21.51 22.14
CA ASP A 57 -35.99 -22.01 20.77
C ASP A 57 -37.34 -22.76 20.64
N PRO A 58 -38.18 -22.49 19.61
CA PRO A 58 -39.46 -23.17 19.45
C PRO A 58 -39.25 -24.68 19.27
N PRO A 59 -39.93 -25.55 20.04
CA PRO A 59 -39.77 -26.99 19.92
C PRO A 59 -40.36 -27.52 18.59
N PRO A 60 -39.98 -28.72 18.14
CA PRO A 60 -40.56 -29.33 16.95
C PRO A 60 -42.09 -29.36 17.00
N GLY A 61 -42.73 -28.86 15.93
CA GLY A 61 -44.19 -28.75 15.84
C GLY A 61 -44.76 -27.42 16.34
N ALA A 62 -43.98 -26.59 17.04
CA ALA A 62 -44.36 -25.20 17.29
C ALA A 62 -44.13 -24.35 16.02
N HIS A 63 -45.09 -23.49 15.70
CA HIS A 63 -45.03 -22.63 14.52
C HIS A 63 -45.87 -21.37 14.75
N PHE A 64 -45.31 -20.20 14.44
CA PHE A 64 -46.07 -18.96 14.41
C PHE A 64 -46.67 -18.73 13.02
N SER A 65 -47.98 -18.61 12.94
CA SER A 65 -48.69 -18.33 11.69
C SER A 65 -48.74 -16.83 11.43
N ILE A 66 -47.89 -16.31 10.54
CA ILE A 66 -47.92 -14.89 10.14
C ILE A 66 -49.29 -14.50 9.53
N GLU A 67 -49.93 -15.44 8.84
CA GLU A 67 -51.25 -15.23 8.22
C GLU A 67 -52.34 -15.07 9.28
N TRP A 68 -52.32 -15.85 10.35
CA TRP A 68 -53.41 -15.88 11.33
C TRP A 68 -53.09 -15.21 12.66
N GLY A 69 -51.82 -14.94 12.95
CA GLY A 69 -51.36 -14.25 14.15
C GLY A 69 -51.46 -15.08 15.42
N LEU A 70 -51.40 -14.40 16.56
CA LEU A 70 -51.40 -14.98 17.91
C LEU A 70 -52.82 -15.27 18.45
N TYR A 71 -53.82 -14.50 18.01
CA TYR A 71 -55.14 -14.45 18.63
C TYR A 71 -56.27 -15.01 17.76
N SER A 72 -55.94 -15.89 16.81
CA SER A 72 -56.91 -16.46 15.88
C SER A 72 -57.79 -17.52 16.57
N GLY A 73 -59.10 -17.50 16.28
CA GLY A 73 -60.07 -18.48 16.81
C GLY A 73 -60.25 -19.73 15.95
N TYR A 74 -59.37 -19.96 14.98
CA TYR A 74 -59.46 -21.05 13.99
C TYR A 74 -58.64 -22.30 14.39
N ASP A 75 -58.38 -22.50 15.69
CA ASP A 75 -57.58 -23.62 16.19
C ASP A 75 -58.11 -24.98 15.74
N SER A 76 -59.43 -25.11 15.60
CA SER A 76 -60.12 -26.31 15.16
C SER A 76 -59.81 -26.75 13.72
N VAL A 77 -59.27 -25.86 12.88
CA VAL A 77 -58.87 -26.16 11.49
C VAL A 77 -57.35 -26.17 11.28
N GLY A 78 -56.56 -26.02 12.35
CA GLY A 78 -55.10 -26.16 12.31
C GLY A 78 -54.35 -25.06 11.55
N LEU A 79 -54.98 -23.90 11.33
CA LEU A 79 -54.39 -22.77 10.59
C LEU A 79 -53.69 -21.74 11.50
N CYS A 80 -53.87 -21.87 12.80
CA CYS A 80 -53.41 -20.92 13.83
C CYS A 80 -51.95 -21.17 14.24
N SER A 81 -51.43 -20.25 15.04
CA SER A 81 -50.13 -20.44 15.68
C SER A 81 -50.20 -21.60 16.67
N VAL A 82 -49.17 -22.46 16.67
CA VAL A 82 -49.07 -23.64 17.54
C VAL A 82 -47.89 -23.45 18.49
N GLY A 83 -48.11 -23.67 19.78
CA GLY A 83 -47.12 -23.53 20.85
C GLY A 83 -47.24 -22.24 21.65
N ASN A 84 -46.36 -22.05 22.62
CA ASN A 84 -46.43 -20.98 23.62
C ASN A 84 -45.83 -19.66 23.12
N TRP A 85 -46.35 -19.13 22.02
CA TRP A 85 -45.97 -17.81 21.51
C TRP A 85 -46.51 -16.69 22.40
N ARG A 86 -45.73 -15.63 22.60
CA ARG A 86 -46.12 -14.47 23.42
C ARG A 86 -45.70 -13.18 22.76
N GLU A 87 -46.56 -12.17 22.87
CA GLU A 87 -46.19 -10.80 22.56
C GLU A 87 -45.44 -10.19 23.76
N TYR A 88 -44.32 -9.53 23.50
CA TYR A 88 -43.53 -8.84 24.51
C TYR A 88 -43.50 -7.33 24.25
N PRO A 89 -43.45 -6.50 25.31
CA PRO A 89 -43.18 -5.09 25.16
C PRO A 89 -41.80 -4.87 24.54
N PHE A 90 -41.74 -3.94 23.59
CA PHE A 90 -40.54 -3.70 22.79
C PHE A 90 -39.28 -3.45 23.63
N GLN A 91 -39.40 -2.56 24.62
CA GLN A 91 -38.30 -2.17 25.49
C GLN A 91 -37.88 -3.29 26.46
N ASP A 92 -38.79 -4.20 26.80
CA ASP A 92 -38.47 -5.29 27.71
C ASP A 92 -37.63 -6.36 27.01
N VAL A 93 -37.85 -6.59 25.71
CA VAL A 93 -36.98 -7.45 24.90
C VAL A 93 -35.57 -6.87 24.79
N ILE A 94 -35.45 -5.55 24.57
CA ILE A 94 -34.13 -4.88 24.53
C ILE A 94 -33.42 -5.02 25.87
N LYS A 95 -34.08 -4.69 26.98
CA LYS A 95 -33.51 -4.83 28.33
C LYS A 95 -33.10 -6.26 28.65
N TYR A 96 -33.87 -7.25 28.18
CA TYR A 96 -33.52 -8.66 28.34
C TYR A 96 -32.22 -8.98 27.60
N ILE A 97 -32.08 -8.54 26.34
CA ILE A 97 -30.85 -8.73 25.55
C ILE A 97 -29.66 -8.04 26.22
N GLU A 98 -29.83 -6.79 26.65
CA GLU A 98 -28.78 -6.04 27.37
C GLU A 98 -28.37 -6.76 28.65
N SER A 99 -29.33 -7.25 29.43
CA SER A 99 -29.06 -7.99 30.67
C SER A 99 -28.38 -9.34 30.43
N ASP A 100 -28.79 -10.12 29.42
CA ASP A 100 -28.17 -11.40 29.04
C ASP A 100 -26.72 -11.18 28.55
N ALA A 101 -26.45 -10.05 27.88
CA ALA A 101 -25.11 -9.63 27.48
C ALA A 101 -24.26 -9.05 28.65
N GLY A 102 -24.84 -8.86 29.83
CA GLY A 102 -24.18 -8.30 31.01
C GLY A 102 -24.14 -6.77 31.07
N ASN A 103 -25.15 -6.11 30.50
CA ASN A 103 -25.33 -4.66 30.42
C ASN A 103 -24.08 -3.89 29.99
N PRO A 104 -23.53 -4.20 28.80
CA PRO A 104 -22.31 -3.54 28.34
C PRO A 104 -22.54 -2.05 28.08
N ASP A 105 -21.57 -1.22 28.47
CA ASP A 105 -21.52 0.19 28.09
C ASP A 105 -20.95 0.33 26.67
N LEU A 106 -21.77 0.84 25.75
CA LEU A 106 -21.39 1.08 24.36
C LEU A 106 -20.97 2.53 24.09
N GLY A 107 -21.02 3.42 25.09
CA GLY A 107 -20.80 4.85 24.91
C GLY A 107 -19.41 5.16 24.36
N SER A 108 -18.36 4.53 24.90
CA SER A 108 -16.99 4.67 24.42
C SER A 108 -16.82 4.15 23.00
N LEU A 109 -17.26 2.92 22.72
CA LEU A 109 -17.14 2.30 21.40
C LEU A 109 -17.89 3.08 20.32
N LYS A 110 -19.08 3.58 20.63
CA LYS A 110 -19.84 4.43 19.70
C LYS A 110 -19.12 5.74 19.42
N LYS A 111 -18.52 6.35 20.44
CA LYS A 111 -17.72 7.57 20.28
C LYS A 111 -16.50 7.30 19.40
N ASP A 112 -15.73 6.26 19.70
CA ASP A 112 -14.53 5.89 18.96
C ASP A 112 -14.85 5.51 17.50
N SER A 113 -15.97 4.82 17.25
CA SER A 113 -16.45 4.54 15.90
C SER A 113 -16.74 5.83 15.12
N ASN A 114 -17.41 6.81 15.74
CA ASN A 114 -17.69 8.08 15.08
C ASN A 114 -16.39 8.86 14.80
N GLU A 115 -15.47 8.91 15.76
CA GLU A 115 -14.15 9.52 15.54
C GLU A 115 -13.37 8.81 14.42
N ALA A 116 -13.52 7.49 14.26
CA ALA A 116 -12.92 6.73 13.18
C ALA A 116 -13.53 7.09 11.82
N ILE A 117 -14.85 7.28 11.75
CA ILE A 117 -15.55 7.72 10.52
C ILE A 117 -15.07 9.11 10.11
N ASP A 118 -15.03 10.07 11.04
CA ASP A 118 -14.56 11.43 10.78
C ASP A 118 -13.10 11.43 10.29
N LEU A 119 -12.24 10.61 10.91
CA LEU A 119 -10.84 10.48 10.49
C LEU A 119 -10.71 9.84 9.11
N VAL A 120 -11.54 8.84 8.80
CA VAL A 120 -11.59 8.24 7.46
C VAL A 120 -11.89 9.28 6.40
N ASP A 121 -12.89 10.13 6.62
CA ASP A 121 -13.29 11.16 5.66
C ASP A 121 -12.17 12.20 5.45
N ASP A 122 -11.51 12.62 6.53
CA ASP A 122 -10.35 13.53 6.45
C ASP A 122 -9.17 12.90 5.69
N VAL A 123 -8.79 11.67 6.03
CA VAL A 123 -7.70 10.94 5.35
C VAL A 123 -8.03 10.72 3.87
N LYS A 124 -9.26 10.32 3.54
CA LYS A 124 -9.72 10.16 2.16
C LYS A 124 -9.59 11.47 1.40
N SER A 125 -10.10 12.57 1.96
CA SER A 125 -10.05 13.90 1.34
C SER A 125 -8.61 14.32 1.04
N ASN A 126 -7.71 14.17 2.01
CA ASN A 126 -6.30 14.50 1.86
C ASN A 126 -5.64 13.66 0.76
N VAL A 127 -5.81 12.33 0.79
CA VAL A 127 -5.19 11.45 -0.20
C VAL A 127 -5.76 11.67 -1.60
N LEU A 128 -7.08 11.83 -1.75
CA LEU A 128 -7.71 12.10 -3.04
C LEU A 128 -7.20 13.43 -3.63
N SER A 129 -7.04 14.47 -2.81
CA SER A 129 -6.41 15.72 -3.24
C SER A 129 -4.99 15.52 -3.76
N LEU A 130 -4.19 14.68 -3.09
CA LEU A 130 -2.83 14.35 -3.53
C LEU A 130 -2.82 13.59 -4.86
N LEU A 131 -3.70 12.60 -5.03
CA LEU A 131 -3.79 11.77 -6.22
C LEU A 131 -4.26 12.58 -7.44
N HIS A 132 -5.33 13.35 -7.29
CA HIS A 132 -5.90 14.20 -8.35
C HIS A 132 -5.01 15.40 -8.72
N SER A 133 -4.02 15.77 -7.89
CA SER A 133 -3.05 16.82 -8.24
C SER A 133 -2.06 16.40 -9.33
N LYS A 134 -1.91 15.09 -9.62
CA LYS A 134 -0.95 14.57 -10.60
C LYS A 134 -1.66 14.00 -11.83
N LYS A 135 -1.74 14.80 -12.90
CA LYS A 135 -2.33 14.40 -14.20
C LYS A 135 -1.79 13.09 -14.76
N SER A 136 -0.51 12.77 -14.55
CA SER A 136 0.09 11.53 -15.05
C SER A 136 -0.51 10.25 -14.45
N LEU A 137 -1.29 10.35 -13.37
CA LEU A 137 -1.96 9.22 -12.74
C LEU A 137 -3.37 8.95 -13.32
N GLU A 138 -3.90 9.86 -14.14
CA GLU A 138 -5.23 9.71 -14.76
C GLU A 138 -5.27 8.59 -15.81
N GLU A 139 -4.13 8.30 -16.44
CA GLU A 139 -4.01 7.28 -17.48
C GLU A 139 -3.81 5.85 -16.93
N ASP A 140 -3.55 5.71 -15.63
CA ASP A 140 -3.29 4.41 -15.00
C ASP A 140 -4.59 3.72 -14.57
N ASN A 141 -5.06 2.77 -15.40
CA ASN A 141 -6.27 2.00 -15.16
C ASN A 141 -6.31 1.25 -13.81
N PHE A 142 -5.15 0.81 -13.28
CA PHE A 142 -5.11 0.09 -12.01
C PHE A 142 -5.31 1.07 -10.84
N LEU A 143 -4.60 2.20 -10.87
CA LEU A 143 -4.77 3.25 -9.87
C LEU A 143 -6.19 3.83 -9.89
N GLN A 144 -6.76 4.08 -11.07
CA GLN A 144 -8.12 4.60 -11.18
C GLN A 144 -9.15 3.68 -10.52
N LYS A 145 -9.01 2.34 -10.67
CA LYS A 145 -9.87 1.38 -9.95
C LYS A 145 -9.75 1.49 -8.43
N LEU A 146 -8.53 1.71 -7.91
CA LEU A 146 -8.32 1.89 -6.47
C LEU A 146 -8.86 3.23 -5.97
N ILE A 147 -8.73 4.29 -6.77
CA ILE A 147 -9.25 5.64 -6.48
C ILE A 147 -10.78 5.60 -6.44
N SER A 148 -11.45 5.05 -7.45
CA SER A 148 -12.91 4.93 -7.46
C SER A 148 -13.42 4.11 -6.27
N LYS A 149 -12.72 3.00 -5.95
CA LYS A 149 -13.05 2.20 -4.75
C LYS A 149 -12.91 3.02 -3.47
N LEU A 150 -11.87 3.85 -3.35
CA LEU A 150 -11.66 4.71 -2.21
C LEU A 150 -12.77 5.77 -2.10
N GLU A 151 -13.16 6.39 -3.20
CA GLU A 151 -14.21 7.42 -3.28
C GLU A 151 -15.57 6.87 -2.82
N GLU A 152 -15.96 5.71 -3.37
CA GLU A 152 -17.25 5.06 -3.11
C GLU A 152 -17.39 4.51 -1.69
N LEU A 153 -16.27 4.16 -1.03
CA LEU A 153 -16.29 3.53 0.27
C LEU A 153 -16.81 4.48 1.36
N LYS A 154 -17.95 4.13 1.96
CA LYS A 154 -18.55 4.87 3.08
C LYS A 154 -18.86 3.91 4.22
N ALA A 155 -18.80 4.39 5.45
CA ALA A 155 -19.23 3.61 6.60
C ALA A 155 -20.77 3.48 6.59
N PRO A 156 -21.33 2.25 6.53
CA PRO A 156 -22.77 2.07 6.62
C PRO A 156 -23.28 2.47 8.01
N SER A 157 -24.40 3.21 8.03
CA SER A 157 -25.09 3.61 9.26
C SER A 157 -25.97 2.48 9.81
N GLN A 158 -26.44 2.63 11.04
CA GLN A 158 -27.47 1.76 11.60
C GLN A 158 -28.71 1.71 10.68
N GLU A 159 -29.13 2.83 10.12
CA GLU A 159 -30.26 2.92 9.21
C GLU A 159 -30.01 2.13 7.92
N ASP A 160 -28.77 2.06 7.43
CA ASP A 160 -28.42 1.28 6.24
C ASP A 160 -28.48 -0.22 6.52
N PHE A 161 -28.02 -0.66 7.70
CA PHE A 161 -28.21 -2.05 8.14
C PHE A 161 -29.70 -2.40 8.28
N LEU A 162 -30.49 -1.50 8.88
CA LEU A 162 -31.94 -1.69 9.01
C LEU A 162 -32.63 -1.81 7.66
N LYS A 163 -32.35 -0.89 6.72
CA LYS A 163 -32.92 -0.93 5.36
C LYS A 163 -32.60 -2.24 4.64
N ASN A 164 -31.41 -2.80 4.86
CA ASN A 164 -31.00 -4.06 4.26
C ASN A 164 -31.62 -5.28 4.97
N ALA A 165 -31.87 -5.19 6.28
CA ALA A 165 -32.51 -6.25 7.07
C ALA A 165 -34.01 -6.35 6.82
N VAL A 166 -34.67 -5.25 6.44
CA VAL A 166 -36.10 -5.24 6.13
C VAL A 166 -36.38 -6.21 4.96
N PRO A 167 -37.28 -7.19 5.16
CA PRO A 167 -37.59 -8.16 4.12
C PRO A 167 -38.25 -7.49 2.90
N LYS A 168 -37.82 -7.92 1.70
CA LYS A 168 -38.32 -7.40 0.42
C LYS A 168 -39.52 -8.23 -0.04
N GLY A 169 -40.64 -7.57 -0.32
CA GLY A 169 -41.84 -8.23 -0.86
C GLY A 169 -43.13 -7.70 -0.24
N GLN A 170 -44.26 -8.23 -0.70
CA GLN A 170 -45.56 -7.97 -0.07
C GLN A 170 -45.80 -8.98 1.04
N PHE A 171 -46.21 -8.50 2.21
CA PHE A 171 -46.73 -9.32 3.28
C PHE A 171 -48.25 -9.39 3.15
N SER A 172 -48.80 -10.60 3.23
CA SER A 172 -50.24 -10.82 3.31
C SER A 172 -50.55 -11.46 4.66
N THR A 173 -51.55 -10.94 5.35
CA THR A 173 -52.00 -11.45 6.63
C THR A 173 -53.52 -11.33 6.72
N ARG A 174 -54.14 -12.32 7.36
CA ARG A 174 -55.57 -12.35 7.72
C ARG A 174 -55.78 -12.04 9.20
N ASP A 175 -54.70 -11.78 9.94
CA ASP A 175 -54.75 -11.33 11.33
C ASP A 175 -55.35 -9.93 11.41
N GLN A 176 -56.58 -9.84 11.91
CA GLN A 176 -57.29 -8.57 12.00
C GLN A 176 -56.72 -7.63 13.08
N ARG A 177 -55.86 -8.14 13.97
CA ARG A 177 -55.24 -7.34 15.04
C ARG A 177 -53.89 -6.75 14.65
N VAL A 178 -53.31 -7.17 13.52
CA VAL A 178 -52.00 -6.66 13.11
C VAL A 178 -52.13 -5.37 12.31
N GLU A 179 -51.39 -4.35 12.73
CA GLU A 179 -51.17 -3.17 11.90
C GLU A 179 -50.35 -3.56 10.66
N HIS A 180 -50.79 -3.15 9.48
CA HIS A 180 -50.09 -3.40 8.20
C HIS A 180 -48.88 -2.46 8.03
N LYS A 181 -48.06 -2.33 9.07
CA LYS A 181 -46.83 -1.56 9.10
C LYS A 181 -45.67 -2.49 9.36
N ILE A 182 -44.58 -2.25 8.64
CA ILE A 182 -43.30 -2.90 8.93
C ILE A 182 -42.71 -2.22 10.15
N ILE A 183 -42.53 -2.99 11.23
CA ILE A 183 -41.91 -2.58 12.48
C ILE A 183 -40.65 -3.42 12.66
N THR A 184 -39.53 -2.76 12.93
CA THR A 184 -38.26 -3.42 13.23
C THR A 184 -38.39 -4.27 14.49
N PRO A 185 -38.08 -5.58 14.46
CA PRO A 185 -38.05 -6.39 15.67
C PRO A 185 -37.00 -5.90 16.68
N PRO A 186 -37.25 -5.96 18.00
CA PRO A 186 -36.30 -5.53 19.03
C PRO A 186 -34.87 -6.08 18.88
N HIS A 187 -34.72 -7.39 18.69
CA HIS A 187 -33.40 -8.02 18.53
C HIS A 187 -32.67 -7.53 17.26
N LYS A 188 -33.40 -7.31 16.15
CA LYS A 188 -32.84 -6.71 14.93
C LYS A 188 -32.39 -5.27 15.12
N GLN A 189 -33.08 -4.50 15.97
CA GLN A 189 -32.62 -3.15 16.32
C GLN A 189 -31.28 -3.20 17.03
N VAL A 190 -31.11 -4.09 18.03
CA VAL A 190 -29.84 -4.27 18.75
C VAL A 190 -28.72 -4.71 17.80
N GLU A 191 -28.99 -5.66 16.91
CA GLU A 191 -28.04 -6.10 15.88
C GLU A 191 -27.60 -4.92 14.99
N CYS A 192 -28.54 -4.13 14.46
CA CYS A 192 -28.21 -3.04 13.55
C CYS A 192 -27.45 -1.89 14.23
N ILE A 193 -27.76 -1.59 15.51
CA ILE A 193 -26.97 -0.65 16.31
C ILE A 193 -25.53 -1.15 16.43
N SER A 194 -25.37 -2.43 16.79
CA SER A 194 -24.08 -3.08 16.98
C SER A 194 -23.24 -3.05 15.70
N TYR A 195 -23.84 -3.42 14.56
CA TYR A 195 -23.16 -3.35 13.26
C TYR A 195 -22.81 -1.92 12.85
N GLY A 196 -23.67 -0.94 13.14
CA GLY A 196 -23.39 0.47 12.89
C GLY A 196 -22.17 0.98 13.65
N ILE A 197 -21.96 0.52 14.89
CA ILE A 197 -20.76 0.85 15.67
C ILE A 197 -19.52 0.14 15.11
N LEU A 198 -19.63 -1.14 14.73
CA LEU A 198 -18.49 -1.86 14.14
C LEU A 198 -18.08 -1.31 12.76
N ALA A 199 -19.03 -0.71 12.03
CA ALA A 199 -18.82 -0.21 10.68
C ALA A 199 -17.71 0.86 10.62
N GLY A 200 -17.62 1.77 11.59
CA GLY A 200 -16.60 2.82 11.59
C GLY A 200 -15.18 2.23 11.58
N PHE A 201 -14.92 1.28 12.48
CA PHE A 201 -13.63 0.60 12.56
C PHE A 201 -13.35 -0.28 11.33
N ALA A 202 -14.36 -1.01 10.85
CA ALA A 202 -14.24 -1.84 9.66
C ALA A 202 -13.91 -1.01 8.41
N THR A 203 -14.54 0.15 8.26
CA THR A 203 -14.26 1.10 7.18
C THR A 203 -12.85 1.67 7.29
N ALA A 204 -12.39 2.07 8.49
CA ALA A 204 -11.01 2.52 8.70
C ALA A 204 -9.98 1.47 8.25
N LYS A 205 -10.23 0.20 8.59
CA LYS A 205 -9.38 -0.93 8.17
C LYS A 205 -9.35 -1.12 6.65
N GLU A 206 -10.51 -1.07 5.98
CA GLU A 206 -10.57 -1.25 4.53
C GLU A 206 -9.98 -0.05 3.77
N VAL A 207 -10.19 1.19 4.25
CA VAL A 207 -9.53 2.40 3.72
C VAL A 207 -8.02 2.26 3.82
N LYS A 208 -7.47 1.93 5.00
CA LYS A 208 -6.01 1.74 5.15
C LYS A 208 -5.46 0.70 4.18
N LYS A 209 -6.17 -0.42 3.99
CA LYS A 209 -5.76 -1.46 3.03
C LYS A 209 -5.71 -0.95 1.59
N ILE A 210 -6.66 -0.12 1.17
CA ILE A 210 -6.65 0.52 -0.15
C ILE A 210 -5.47 1.49 -0.26
N LEU A 211 -5.25 2.34 0.75
CA LEU A 211 -4.16 3.31 0.78
C LEU A 211 -2.78 2.65 0.71
N LEU A 212 -2.56 1.56 1.45
CA LEU A 212 -1.31 0.80 1.39
C LEU A 212 -1.07 0.19 -0.01
N ARG A 213 -2.13 -0.27 -0.69
CA ARG A 213 -2.01 -0.76 -2.08
C ARG A 213 -1.63 0.37 -3.04
N ILE A 214 -2.24 1.54 -2.89
CA ILE A 214 -1.91 2.73 -3.69
C ILE A 214 -0.46 3.14 -3.43
N SER A 215 -0.06 3.28 -2.16
CA SER A 215 1.30 3.67 -1.77
C SER A 215 2.35 2.71 -2.30
N ASN A 216 2.19 1.39 -2.10
CA ASN A 216 3.13 0.38 -2.61
C ASN A 216 3.25 0.41 -4.13
N TYR A 217 2.14 0.59 -4.85
CA TYR A 217 2.17 0.66 -6.30
C TYR A 217 2.92 1.91 -6.78
N LEU A 218 2.63 3.08 -6.17
CA LEU A 218 3.34 4.32 -6.48
C LEU A 218 4.83 4.25 -6.11
N GLY A 219 5.18 3.64 -4.97
CA GLY A 219 6.57 3.44 -4.57
C GLY A 219 7.35 2.61 -5.59
N ASN A 220 6.76 1.51 -6.09
CA ASN A 220 7.37 0.71 -7.15
C ASN A 220 7.55 1.50 -8.47
N MET A 221 6.61 2.40 -8.80
CA MET A 221 6.75 3.28 -9.97
C MET A 221 7.86 4.31 -9.77
N GLU A 222 7.90 4.94 -8.59
CA GLU A 222 8.91 5.93 -8.20
C GLU A 222 10.32 5.29 -8.22
N ASP A 223 10.48 4.09 -7.66
CA ASP A 223 11.73 3.31 -7.69
C ASP A 223 12.17 2.98 -9.12
N LYS A 224 11.22 2.59 -9.98
CA LYS A 224 11.51 2.26 -11.38
C LYS A 224 11.92 3.52 -12.13
N MET A 225 11.25 4.64 -11.90
CA MET A 225 11.61 5.93 -12.50
C MET A 225 12.99 6.38 -12.04
N GLU A 226 13.31 6.24 -10.75
CA GLU A 226 14.64 6.59 -10.23
C GLU A 226 15.74 5.71 -10.82
N LYS A 227 15.50 4.40 -10.93
CA LYS A 227 16.44 3.49 -11.61
C LYS A 227 16.61 3.83 -13.09
N THR A 228 15.52 4.14 -13.79
CA THR A 228 15.56 4.51 -15.22
C THR A 228 16.28 5.84 -15.43
N ALA A 229 16.07 6.81 -14.52
CA ALA A 229 16.78 8.09 -14.52
C ALA A 229 18.28 7.95 -14.26
N ARG A 230 18.75 6.80 -13.73
CA ARG A 230 20.18 6.50 -13.57
C ARG A 230 20.78 5.73 -14.75
N ILE A 231 19.96 5.21 -15.67
CA ILE A 231 20.46 4.51 -16.86
C ILE A 231 21.06 5.55 -17.81
N GLY A 232 22.36 5.41 -18.11
CA GLY A 232 23.07 6.33 -18.98
C GLY A 232 23.40 7.67 -18.31
N VAL A 233 23.62 7.68 -16.99
CA VAL A 233 24.04 8.87 -16.21
C VAL A 233 25.23 8.57 -15.29
N ASN A 234 25.62 7.30 -15.11
CA ASN A 234 26.75 6.95 -14.25
C ASN A 234 28.09 7.26 -14.91
N VAL A 235 29.05 7.73 -14.12
CA VAL A 235 30.46 7.82 -14.52
C VAL A 235 31.16 6.52 -14.13
N PHE A 236 31.60 5.73 -15.11
CA PHE A 236 32.41 4.55 -14.84
C PHE A 236 33.85 4.95 -14.54
N ILE A 237 34.46 4.33 -13.53
CA ILE A 237 35.87 4.50 -13.19
C ILE A 237 36.56 3.14 -13.28
N GLY A 238 37.31 2.93 -14.37
CA GLY A 238 38.17 1.76 -14.56
C GLY A 238 39.54 2.04 -13.96
N HIS A 239 40.11 1.13 -13.17
CA HIS A 239 41.37 1.38 -12.48
C HIS A 239 42.14 0.11 -12.13
N GLY A 240 43.45 0.28 -11.87
CA GLY A 240 44.36 -0.75 -11.38
C GLY A 240 44.31 -0.92 -9.86
N ARG A 241 45.44 -1.24 -9.25
CA ARG A 241 45.61 -1.34 -7.80
C ARG A 241 45.85 0.02 -7.12
N SER A 242 46.27 1.03 -7.88
CA SER A 242 46.52 2.37 -7.37
C SER A 242 45.31 2.94 -6.62
N SER A 243 45.55 3.80 -5.65
CA SER A 243 44.50 4.51 -4.91
C SER A 243 43.98 5.75 -5.62
N ASP A 244 44.62 6.21 -6.69
CA ASP A 244 44.33 7.49 -7.35
C ASP A 244 42.87 7.62 -7.79
N TRP A 245 42.24 6.53 -8.23
CA TRP A 245 40.83 6.54 -8.59
C TRP A 245 39.89 6.99 -7.46
N ARG A 246 40.30 6.86 -6.19
CA ARG A 246 39.49 7.27 -5.04
C ARG A 246 39.34 8.78 -4.98
N ASP A 247 40.39 9.52 -5.28
CA ASP A 247 40.36 10.98 -5.31
C ASP A 247 39.48 11.47 -6.47
N LEU A 248 39.58 10.81 -7.64
CA LEU A 248 38.71 11.08 -8.78
C LEU A 248 37.24 10.78 -8.46
N LYS A 249 36.98 9.67 -7.77
CA LYS A 249 35.66 9.27 -7.28
C LYS A 249 35.08 10.29 -6.31
N ASP A 250 35.88 10.77 -5.35
CA ASP A 250 35.44 11.81 -4.40
C ASP A 250 35.14 13.12 -5.14
N PHE A 251 35.96 13.51 -6.12
CA PHE A 251 35.67 14.66 -6.97
C PHE A 251 34.35 14.53 -7.74
N ILE A 252 34.10 13.40 -8.41
CA ILE A 252 32.89 13.13 -9.18
C ILE A 252 31.65 13.13 -8.27
N ASN A 253 31.73 12.41 -7.14
CA ASN A 253 30.59 12.21 -6.26
C ASN A 253 30.30 13.42 -5.36
N GLU A 254 31.32 13.98 -4.71
CA GLU A 254 31.13 15.01 -3.67
C GLU A 254 31.12 16.42 -4.26
N ARG A 255 31.95 16.69 -5.28
CA ARG A 255 32.07 18.05 -5.86
C ARG A 255 31.16 18.25 -7.07
N LEU A 256 30.91 17.21 -7.86
CA LEU A 256 30.04 17.27 -9.04
C LEU A 256 28.66 16.65 -8.82
N SER A 257 28.43 15.97 -7.69
CA SER A 257 27.16 15.30 -7.37
C SER A 257 26.71 14.30 -8.43
N LEU A 258 27.66 13.68 -9.14
CA LEU A 258 27.38 12.69 -10.18
C LEU A 258 27.45 11.27 -9.61
N PRO A 259 26.55 10.37 -10.04
CA PRO A 259 26.65 8.97 -9.68
C PRO A 259 27.84 8.33 -10.41
N TRP A 260 28.51 7.39 -9.74
CA TRP A 260 29.70 6.72 -10.26
C TRP A 260 29.63 5.21 -10.02
N ASP A 261 30.36 4.42 -10.80
CA ASP A 261 30.49 2.98 -10.59
C ASP A 261 31.94 2.51 -10.80
N GLU A 262 32.39 1.54 -9.99
CA GLU A 262 33.67 0.84 -10.14
C GLU A 262 33.42 -0.68 -10.07
N PHE A 263 34.35 -1.46 -10.62
CA PHE A 263 34.17 -2.91 -10.70
C PHE A 263 34.01 -3.58 -9.32
N ASN A 264 34.63 -3.05 -8.25
CA ASN A 264 34.67 -3.71 -6.93
C ASN A 264 33.59 -3.25 -5.92
N ARG A 265 32.67 -2.34 -6.29
CA ARG A 265 31.80 -1.64 -5.32
C ARG A 265 30.71 -2.52 -4.67
N VAL A 266 30.28 -3.63 -5.29
CA VAL A 266 29.13 -4.44 -4.83
C VAL A 266 29.49 -5.94 -4.82
N PRO A 267 29.14 -6.71 -3.77
CA PRO A 267 29.44 -8.13 -3.69
C PRO A 267 28.87 -8.94 -4.88
N VAL A 268 29.73 -9.77 -5.46
CA VAL A 268 29.56 -10.49 -6.74
C VAL A 268 28.78 -11.82 -6.59
N ALA A 269 28.13 -12.05 -5.44
CA ALA A 269 27.49 -13.34 -5.15
C ALA A 269 26.34 -13.61 -6.14
N GLY A 270 26.53 -14.60 -7.03
CA GLY A 270 25.51 -15.08 -7.97
C GLY A 270 25.53 -14.45 -9.37
N LEU A 271 26.46 -13.53 -9.67
CA LEU A 271 26.62 -12.94 -11.01
C LEU A 271 28.00 -13.25 -11.59
N THR A 272 28.08 -13.51 -12.90
CA THR A 272 29.38 -13.63 -13.57
C THR A 272 30.01 -12.24 -13.74
N ASN A 273 31.34 -12.17 -13.75
CA ASN A 273 32.07 -10.92 -14.01
C ASN A 273 31.63 -10.26 -15.34
N ILE A 274 31.28 -11.07 -16.35
CA ILE A 274 30.79 -10.61 -17.66
C ILE A 274 29.43 -9.91 -17.51
N THR A 275 28.50 -10.51 -16.76
CA THR A 275 27.16 -9.92 -16.52
C THR A 275 27.26 -8.58 -15.79
N ARG A 276 28.18 -8.47 -14.82
CA ARG A 276 28.41 -7.21 -14.10
C ARG A 276 28.96 -6.14 -15.03
N LEU A 277 29.98 -6.47 -15.82
CA LEU A 277 30.58 -5.53 -16.78
C LEU A 277 29.57 -5.03 -17.81
N ALA A 278 28.71 -5.92 -18.33
CA ALA A 278 27.63 -5.54 -19.24
C ALA A 278 26.64 -4.55 -18.61
N GLN A 279 26.24 -4.76 -17.34
CA GLN A 279 25.38 -3.81 -16.62
C GLN A 279 26.02 -2.44 -16.46
N MET A 280 27.31 -2.41 -16.11
CA MET A 280 28.05 -1.14 -15.96
C MET A 280 28.16 -0.41 -17.29
N LEU A 281 28.43 -1.14 -18.38
CA LEU A 281 28.45 -0.61 -19.75
C LEU A 281 27.11 0.01 -20.15
N ASP A 282 25.98 -0.60 -19.79
CA ASP A 282 24.64 -0.09 -20.10
C ASP A 282 24.23 1.12 -19.24
N GLN A 283 24.77 1.25 -18.03
CA GLN A 283 24.41 2.31 -17.08
C GLN A 283 25.28 3.56 -17.22
N SER A 284 26.44 3.46 -17.88
CA SER A 284 27.42 4.54 -17.92
C SER A 284 27.14 5.55 -19.03
N CYS A 285 27.19 6.84 -18.71
CA CYS A 285 27.17 7.93 -19.69
C CYS A 285 28.56 8.25 -20.24
N ILE A 286 29.58 8.00 -19.43
CA ILE A 286 31.00 8.28 -19.70
C ILE A 286 31.85 7.35 -18.84
N ALA A 287 33.06 7.08 -19.28
CA ALA A 287 34.05 6.28 -18.57
C ALA A 287 35.37 7.05 -18.46
N PHE A 288 35.93 7.10 -17.26
CA PHE A 288 37.31 7.51 -17.01
C PHE A 288 38.14 6.28 -16.64
N ILE A 289 39.20 6.03 -17.40
CA ILE A 289 40.06 4.87 -17.22
C ILE A 289 41.41 5.33 -16.69
N VAL A 290 41.65 5.07 -15.41
CA VAL A 290 42.85 5.45 -14.66
C VAL A 290 43.95 4.42 -14.92
N MET A 291 44.92 4.80 -15.72
CA MET A 291 46.09 4.00 -16.09
C MET A 291 47.31 4.47 -15.31
N THR A 292 47.86 3.59 -14.48
CA THR A 292 48.99 3.82 -13.58
C THR A 292 50.13 2.86 -13.89
N ALA A 293 51.37 3.27 -13.59
CA ALA A 293 52.58 2.51 -13.88
C ALA A 293 52.76 1.32 -12.92
N GLU A 294 51.94 0.26 -13.09
CA GLU A 294 51.83 -0.84 -12.13
C GLU A 294 52.58 -2.12 -12.52
N ASP A 295 52.61 -2.47 -13.81
CA ASP A 295 53.21 -3.72 -14.29
C ASP A 295 54.58 -3.41 -14.95
N GLU A 296 55.68 -3.78 -14.30
CA GLU A 296 57.03 -3.66 -14.85
C GLU A 296 57.30 -4.79 -15.86
N GLN A 297 57.80 -4.42 -17.03
CA GLN A 297 58.15 -5.33 -18.12
C GLN A 297 59.62 -5.77 -18.00
N ALA A 298 59.97 -6.84 -18.72
CA ALA A 298 61.33 -7.37 -18.73
C ALA A 298 62.39 -6.40 -19.28
N ASP A 299 61.97 -5.35 -20.01
CA ASP A 299 62.82 -4.28 -20.56
C ASP A 299 62.93 -3.05 -19.64
N GLY A 300 62.30 -3.08 -18.45
CA GLY A 300 62.29 -1.99 -17.48
C GLY A 300 61.24 -0.90 -17.75
N SER A 301 60.39 -1.08 -18.77
CA SER A 301 59.22 -0.22 -18.97
C SER A 301 58.12 -0.54 -17.95
N HIS A 302 57.26 0.44 -17.66
CA HIS A 302 56.11 0.26 -16.77
C HIS A 302 54.82 0.48 -17.52
N HIS A 303 53.93 -0.50 -17.49
CA HIS A 303 52.67 -0.50 -18.23
C HIS A 303 51.48 -0.47 -17.28
N ALA A 304 50.35 0.00 -17.81
CA ALA A 304 49.07 -0.13 -17.12
C ALA A 304 48.69 -1.61 -17.02
N ARG A 305 47.98 -1.94 -15.95
CA ARG A 305 47.48 -3.31 -15.77
C ARG A 305 46.62 -3.76 -16.94
N MET A 306 46.82 -5.02 -17.35
CA MET A 306 46.12 -5.58 -18.51
C MET A 306 44.59 -5.59 -18.37
N ASN A 307 44.03 -5.73 -17.16
CA ASN A 307 42.57 -5.64 -16.97
C ASN A 307 42.04 -4.23 -17.23
N VAL A 308 42.81 -3.20 -16.90
CA VAL A 308 42.46 -1.79 -17.15
C VAL A 308 42.48 -1.48 -18.64
N VAL A 309 43.47 -2.02 -19.36
CA VAL A 309 43.54 -1.90 -20.83
C VAL A 309 42.33 -2.60 -21.49
N HIS A 310 41.94 -3.76 -20.98
CA HIS A 310 40.75 -4.47 -21.47
C HIS A 310 39.46 -3.69 -21.21
N GLU A 311 39.28 -3.10 -20.03
CA GLU A 311 38.15 -2.23 -19.71
C GLU A 311 38.11 -0.99 -20.62
N ALA A 312 39.27 -0.37 -20.90
CA ALA A 312 39.35 0.76 -21.84
C ALA A 312 38.79 0.38 -23.22
N GLY A 313 39.20 -0.76 -23.76
CA GLY A 313 38.71 -1.25 -25.05
C GLY A 313 37.20 -1.52 -25.04
N LEU A 314 36.67 -2.12 -23.96
CA LEU A 314 35.23 -2.41 -23.83
C LEU A 314 34.39 -1.14 -23.76
N PHE A 315 34.79 -0.16 -22.95
CA PHE A 315 34.07 1.11 -22.84
C PHE A 315 34.20 1.97 -24.08
N GLN A 316 35.37 1.97 -24.76
CA GLN A 316 35.52 2.60 -26.07
C GLN A 316 34.60 1.96 -27.12
N GLY A 317 34.45 0.63 -27.11
CA GLY A 317 33.52 -0.08 -27.99
C GLY A 317 32.04 0.23 -27.73
N ARG A 318 31.65 0.52 -26.48
CA ARG A 318 30.26 0.81 -26.10
C ARG A 318 29.88 2.29 -26.19
N LEU A 319 30.73 3.18 -25.69
CA LEU A 319 30.47 4.62 -25.52
C LEU A 319 31.12 5.47 -26.62
N GLY A 320 32.08 4.92 -27.35
CA GLY A 320 32.91 5.66 -28.30
C GLY A 320 34.10 6.35 -27.62
N PHE A 321 35.07 6.78 -28.43
CA PHE A 321 36.31 7.38 -27.96
C PHE A 321 36.15 8.73 -27.26
N GLU A 322 35.10 9.48 -27.58
CA GLU A 322 34.83 10.79 -26.96
C GLU A 322 34.42 10.63 -25.49
N LYS A 323 33.76 9.52 -25.15
CA LYS A 323 33.18 9.25 -23.83
C LYS A 323 33.92 8.19 -23.02
N ALA A 324 34.93 7.53 -23.58
CA ALA A 324 35.80 6.61 -22.85
C ALA A 324 37.22 7.18 -22.80
N VAL A 325 37.47 7.98 -21.76
CA VAL A 325 38.62 8.86 -21.62
C VAL A 325 39.71 8.19 -20.79
N VAL A 326 40.91 8.13 -21.34
CA VAL A 326 42.07 7.58 -20.63
C VAL A 326 42.77 8.68 -19.83
N LEU A 327 42.95 8.43 -18.54
CA LEU A 327 43.72 9.25 -17.61
C LEU A 327 45.05 8.52 -17.37
N LEU A 328 46.15 9.01 -17.93
CA LEU A 328 47.44 8.32 -17.93
C LEU A 328 48.42 8.97 -16.95
N GLU A 329 48.94 8.17 -16.03
CA GLU A 329 50.00 8.58 -15.10
C GLU A 329 51.33 8.79 -15.82
N GLU A 330 52.05 9.86 -15.50
CA GLU A 330 53.43 10.05 -15.94
C GLU A 330 54.34 8.91 -15.46
N GLY A 331 55.05 8.29 -16.40
CA GLY A 331 55.89 7.11 -16.14
C GLY A 331 55.20 5.78 -16.48
N CYS A 332 53.92 5.81 -16.85
CA CYS A 332 53.24 4.69 -17.49
C CYS A 332 53.41 4.80 -19.02
N GLU A 333 53.84 3.72 -19.67
CA GLU A 333 53.91 3.66 -21.12
C GLU A 333 52.51 3.54 -21.76
N GLU A 334 52.41 4.06 -22.99
CA GLU A 334 51.22 3.92 -23.82
C GLU A 334 51.14 2.51 -24.40
N PHE A 335 49.94 1.93 -24.45
CA PHE A 335 49.73 0.70 -25.20
C PHE A 335 49.60 1.01 -26.70
N SER A 336 50.12 0.15 -27.57
CA SER A 336 50.24 0.41 -29.02
C SER A 336 48.95 0.85 -29.72
N ASN A 337 47.79 0.42 -29.21
CA ASN A 337 46.49 0.67 -29.83
C ASN A 337 45.91 2.07 -29.51
N ILE A 338 46.56 2.90 -28.68
CA ILE A 338 46.11 4.26 -28.35
C ILE A 338 46.89 5.37 -29.08
N GLN A 339 47.89 5.03 -29.90
CA GLN A 339 48.66 6.02 -30.64
C GLN A 339 47.74 6.85 -31.56
N GLY A 340 47.56 8.13 -31.21
CA GLY A 340 46.69 9.07 -31.92
C GLY A 340 45.39 9.43 -31.19
N LEU A 341 45.07 8.79 -30.05
CA LEU A 341 43.95 9.19 -29.19
C LEU A 341 44.37 10.25 -28.18
N GLY A 342 43.55 11.29 -27.98
CA GLY A 342 43.76 12.27 -26.92
C GLY A 342 43.63 11.61 -25.54
N GLN A 343 44.61 11.83 -24.67
CA GLN A 343 44.64 11.36 -23.29
C GLN A 343 44.82 12.54 -22.35
N ILE A 344 44.37 12.40 -21.10
CA ILE A 344 44.66 13.38 -20.06
C ILE A 344 45.79 12.81 -19.20
N ARG A 345 46.96 13.46 -19.24
CA ARG A 345 48.15 13.02 -18.49
C ARG A 345 48.22 13.72 -17.15
N TYR A 346 48.62 13.00 -16.10
CA TYR A 346 48.77 13.56 -14.76
C TYR A 346 50.09 13.11 -14.09
N PRO A 347 50.67 13.93 -13.19
CA PRO A 347 51.90 13.56 -12.49
C PRO A 347 51.68 12.35 -11.57
N LYS A 348 52.74 11.55 -11.39
CA LYS A 348 52.72 10.33 -10.57
C LYS A 348 52.06 10.55 -9.19
N GLY A 349 51.01 9.79 -8.89
CA GLY A 349 50.23 9.87 -7.65
C GLY A 349 49.50 11.19 -7.39
N LYS A 350 49.27 12.03 -8.41
CA LYS A 350 48.62 13.35 -8.29
C LYS A 350 47.51 13.55 -9.32
N ILE A 351 46.53 12.64 -9.35
CA ILE A 351 45.37 12.71 -10.25
C ILE A 351 44.53 13.98 -10.06
N SER A 352 44.58 14.62 -8.88
CA SER A 352 43.88 15.88 -8.63
C SER A 352 44.32 17.02 -9.55
N ALA A 353 45.53 16.93 -10.15
CA ALA A 353 46.05 17.93 -11.08
C ALA A 353 45.19 18.09 -12.34
N ILE A 354 44.39 17.08 -12.69
CA ILE A 354 43.61 17.03 -13.94
C ILE A 354 42.09 17.13 -13.72
N PHE A 355 41.63 17.46 -12.51
CA PHE A 355 40.19 17.55 -12.22
C PHE A 355 39.46 18.61 -13.05
N GLU A 356 40.12 19.72 -13.38
CA GLU A 356 39.54 20.72 -14.27
C GLU A 356 39.44 20.23 -15.72
N ASP A 357 40.38 19.40 -16.18
CA ASP A 357 40.29 18.77 -17.51
C ASP A 357 39.18 17.72 -17.55
N VAL A 358 39.04 16.91 -16.49
CA VAL A 358 37.93 15.97 -16.31
C VAL A 358 36.58 16.70 -16.34
N ARG A 359 36.47 17.83 -15.62
CA ARG A 359 35.27 18.68 -15.62
C ARG A 359 34.95 19.19 -17.02
N ARG A 360 35.93 19.73 -17.75
CA ARG A 360 35.74 20.23 -19.11
C ARG A 360 35.26 19.15 -20.06
N VAL A 361 35.71 17.91 -19.90
CA VAL A 361 35.19 16.80 -20.70
C VAL A 361 33.72 16.52 -20.36
N LEU A 362 33.35 16.51 -19.08
CA LEU A 362 31.95 16.35 -18.66
C LEU A 362 31.04 17.48 -19.19
N GLU A 363 31.54 18.72 -19.21
CA GLU A 363 30.84 19.88 -19.81
C GLU A 363 30.71 19.74 -21.34
N ARG A 364 31.80 19.35 -22.03
CA ARG A 364 31.81 19.11 -23.48
C ARG A 364 30.77 18.07 -23.89
N GLU A 365 30.65 16.99 -23.12
CA GLU A 365 29.69 15.91 -23.36
C GLU A 365 28.26 16.22 -22.87
N GLY A 366 28.04 17.41 -22.30
CA GLY A 366 26.73 17.85 -21.80
C GLY A 366 26.23 17.07 -20.58
N ILE A 367 27.14 16.45 -19.81
CA ILE A 367 26.81 15.68 -18.60
C ILE A 367 26.61 16.62 -17.40
N ILE A 368 27.31 17.74 -17.40
CA ILE A 368 27.14 18.84 -16.42
C ILE A 368 27.05 20.17 -17.17
N ASP A 369 26.38 21.15 -16.57
CA ASP A 369 26.26 22.50 -17.14
C ASP A 369 27.63 23.21 -17.15
N ALA A 370 27.96 23.87 -18.27
CA ALA A 370 29.12 24.75 -18.36
C ALA A 370 28.91 25.96 -17.41
N ARG A 371 29.81 26.12 -16.43
CA ARG A 371 29.76 27.22 -15.46
C ARG A 371 30.84 28.26 -15.66
#